data_AF-A0A238YW90-F1
#
_entry.id   AF-A0A238YW90-F1
#
_cell.length_a   1.000
_cell.length_b   1.000
_cell.length_c   1.000
_cell.angle_alpha   90.00
_cell.angle_beta   90.00
_cell.angle_gamma   90.00
#
_symmetry.space_group_name_H-M   'P 1'
#
loop_
_entity.id
_entity.type
_entity.pdbx_description
1 polymer ?
#
loop_
_entity_poly.entity_id
_entity_poly.type
_entity_poly.pdbx_seq_one_letter_code
_entity_poly.pdbx_strand_id
1 'polypeptide(L)' 'MRNFREYDVWIDSMNMVDAIYTMVDNFPSEEKYSLSSQITRSAVSIPSNIAERTER' A
#
# COMPACT_ATOMS: atom_id res chain seq x y z
N MET A 1 5.79 -8.17 -21.24
CA MET A 1 5.50 -7.73 -19.86
C MET A 1 6.81 -7.38 -19.20
N ARG A 2 6.99 -6.14 -18.74
CA ARG A 2 8.10 -5.83 -17.83
C ARG A 2 7.73 -6.37 -16.45
N ASN A 3 8.67 -6.99 -15.75
CA ASN A 3 8.41 -7.52 -14.42
C ASN A 3 8.45 -6.38 -13.40
N PHE A 4 7.30 -5.78 -13.08
CA PHE A 4 7.22 -4.67 -12.11
C PHE A 4 7.76 -5.07 -10.72
N ARG A 5 7.81 -6.36 -10.41
CA ARG A 5 8.32 -6.87 -9.12
C ARG A 5 9.81 -6.64 -8.93
N GLU A 6 10.54 -6.33 -10.00
CA GLU A 6 11.97 -5.98 -9.96
C GLU A 6 12.21 -4.47 -9.80
N TYR A 7 11.17 -3.64 -9.82
CA TYR A 7 11.33 -2.20 -9.66
C TYR A 7 11.49 -1.85 -8.19
N ASP A 8 12.57 -1.13 -7.86
CA ASP A 8 12.82 -0.61 -6.51
C ASP A 8 11.61 0.17 -5.98
N VAL A 9 10.99 1.01 -6.81
CA VAL A 9 9.80 1.79 -6.43
C VAL A 9 8.60 0.90 -6.07
N TRP A 10 8.45 -0.27 -6.69
CA TRP A 10 7.39 -1.21 -6.34
C TRP A 10 7.73 -1.91 -5.01
N ILE A 11 8.97 -2.34 -4.83
CA ILE A 11 9.46 -2.97 -3.59
C ILE A 11 9.30 -2.01 -2.41
N ASP A 12 9.74 -0.75 -2.56
CA ASP A 12 9.61 0.30 -1.55
C ASP A 12 8.14 0.56 -1.21
N SER A 13 7.25 0.56 -2.21
CA SER A 13 5.82 0.75 -1.98
C SER A 13 5.19 -0.42 -1.22
N MET A 14 5.65 -1.66 -1.42
CA MET A 14 5.22 -2.82 -0.64
C MET A 14 5.68 -2.72 0.82
N ASN A 15 6.95 -2.37 1.05
CA ASN A 15 7.48 -2.13 2.40
C ASN A 15 6.73 -1.01 3.12
N MET A 16 6.37 0.06 2.40
CA MET A 16 5.54 1.15 2.92
C MET A 16 4.15 0.67 3.32
N VAL A 17 3.52 -0.22 2.53
CA VAL A 17 2.21 -0.81 2.87
C VAL A 17 2.31 -1.59 4.18
N ASP A 18 3.34 -2.43 4.37
CA ASP A 18 3.54 -3.19 5.61
C ASP A 18 3.74 -2.28 6.84
N ALA A 19 4.53 -1.21 6.68
CA ALA A 19 4.72 -0.20 7.71
C ALA A 19 3.41 0.53 8.05
N ILE A 20 2.58 0.82 7.04
CA ILE A 20 1.28 1.45 7.23
C ILE A 20 0.31 0.53 7.98
N TYR A 21 0.25 -0.76 7.63
CA TYR A 21 -0.55 -1.73 8.39
C TYR A 21 -0.15 -1.76 9.86
N THR A 22 1.16 -1.85 10.13
CA THR A 22 1.69 -1.82 11.50
C THR A 22 1.35 -0.50 12.23
N MET A 23 1.40 0.63 11.53
CA MET A 23 1.08 1.93 12.10
C MET A 23 -0.41 2.06 12.46
N VAL A 24 -1.32 1.66 11.56
CA VAL A 24 -2.77 1.78 11.81
C VAL A 24 -3.30 0.78 12.83
N ASP A 25 -2.59 -0.32 13.08
CA ASP A 25 -2.92 -1.27 14.15
C ASP A 25 -2.79 -0.65 15.55
N ASN A 26 -2.03 0.44 15.69
CA ASN A 26 -1.89 1.19 16.95
C ASN A 26 -2.96 2.27 17.13
N PHE A 27 -3.89 2.44 16.18
CA PHE A 27 -4.95 3.43 16.30
C PHE A 27 -6.05 2.97 17.27
N PRO A 28 -6.80 3.92 17.88
CA PRO A 28 -8.00 3.58 18.64
C PRO A 28 -8.99 2.78 17.78
N SER A 29 -9.70 1.84 18.41
CA SER A 29 -10.65 0.94 17.72
C SER A 29 -11.76 1.69 16.97
N GLU A 30 -12.08 2.89 17.42
CA GLU A 30 -13.04 3.83 16.85
C GLU A 30 -12.63 4.29 15.44
N GLU A 31 -11.33 4.32 15.13
CA GLU A 31 -10.80 4.75 13.82
C GLU A 31 -10.74 3.63 12.78
N LYS A 32 -11.01 2.38 13.18
CA LYS A 32 -10.87 1.19 12.32
C LYS A 32 -11.57 1.35 10.97
N TYR A 33 -12.81 1.85 10.97
CA TYR A 33 -13.61 2.04 9.76
C TYR A 33 -13.53 3.47 9.19
N SER A 34 -12.90 4.38 9.92
CA SER A 34 -12.66 5.76 9.50
C SER A 34 -11.24 5.87 8.94
N LEU A 35 -10.30 6.38 9.73
CA LEU A 35 -8.96 6.73 9.27
C LEU A 35 -8.13 5.52 8.87
N SER A 36 -8.15 4.43 9.65
CA SER A 36 -7.38 3.21 9.34
C SER A 36 -7.79 2.61 7.99
N SER A 37 -9.09 2.56 7.69
CA SER A 37 -9.59 2.03 6.42
C SER A 37 -9.23 2.90 5.21
N GLN A 38 -9.20 4.23 5.39
CA GLN A 38 -8.83 5.16 4.31
C GLN A 38 -7.33 5.10 4.02
N ILE A 39 -6.50 5.15 5.06
CA ILE A 39 -5.04 5.10 4.93
C ILE A 39 -4.59 3.79 4.27
N THR A 40 -5.09 2.65 4.74
CA THR A 40 -4.71 1.33 4.19
C THR A 40 -5.09 1.18 2.72
N ARG A 41 -6.32 1.59 2.33
CA ARG A 41 -6.74 1.57 0.92
C ARG A 41 -5.89 2.49 0.04
N SER A 42 -5.59 3.70 0.52
CA SER A 42 -4.71 4.64 -0.20
C SER A 42 -3.30 4.09 -0.37
N ALA A 43 -2.74 3.46 0.67
CA ALA A 43 -1.42 2.85 0.63
C ALA A 43 -1.34 1.71 -0.39
N VAL A 44 -2.29 0.77 -0.35
CA VAL A 44 -2.35 -0.38 -1.27
C VAL A 44 -2.52 0.06 -2.73
N SER A 45 -3.21 1.18 -2.97
CA SER A 45 -3.39 1.73 -4.31
C SER A 45 -2.06 2.04 -5.02
N ILE A 46 -0.99 2.38 -4.29
CA ILE A 46 0.30 2.77 -4.87
C ILE A 46 0.98 1.59 -5.60
N PRO A 47 1.32 0.45 -4.96
CA PRO A 47 1.88 -0.71 -5.66
C PRO A 47 0.93 -1.26 -6.73
N SER A 48 -0.39 -1.21 -6.51
CA SER A 48 -1.38 -1.64 -7.51
C SER A 48 -1.33 -0.81 -8.79
N ASN A 49 -1.22 0.52 -8.68
CA ASN A 49 -1.09 1.41 -9.84
C ASN A 49 0.25 1.22 -10.58
N ILE A 50 1.33 0.92 -9.86
CA ILE A 50 2.63 0.60 -10.48
C ILE A 50 2.53 -0.71 -11.28
N ALA A 51 1.91 -1.73 -10.71
CA ALA A 51 1.67 -3.01 -11.37
C ALA A 51 0.80 -2.83 -12.62
N GLU A 52 -0.38 -2.20 -12.47
CA GLU A 52 -1.35 -1.97 -13.56
C GLU A 52 -0.71 -1.22 -14.74
N ARG A 53 0.07 -0.17 -14.45
CA ARG A 53 0.74 0.62 -15.51
C ARG A 53 1.85 -0.15 -16.23
N THR A 54 2.41 -1.18 -15.62
CA THR A 54 3.46 -2.01 -16.23
C THR A 54 2.88 -3.16 -17.06
N GLU A 55 1.61 -3.51 -16.82
CA GLU A 55 0.84 -4.49 -17.60
C GLU A 55 0.19 -3.90 -18.87
N ARG A 56 0.06 -2.57 -18.95
CA ARG A 56 -0.36 -1.82 -20.15
C ARG A 56 0.80 -1.61 -21.13
#